data_AF-A0A1A9VVS1-F1
#
_entry.id   AF-A0A1A9VVS1-F1
#
_cell.length_a   1.000
_cell.length_b   1.000
_cell.length_c   1.000
_cell.angle_alpha   90.00
_cell.angle_beta   90.00
_cell.angle_gamma   90.00
#
_symmetry.space_group_name_H-M   'P 1'
#
loop_
_entity.id
_entity.type
_entity.pdbx_description
1 polymer ?
#
loop_
_entity_poly.entity_id
_entity_poly.type
_entity_poly.pdbx_seq_one_letter_code
_entity_poly.pdbx_strand_id
1 'polypeptide(L)'
;MATRSHKPRRLKCASQVAQQRQAANLRERRRMQSINEAFEGLRSHIPTLPYEKRLSKVDTLKLAISYITFLSEMQNIKRISESLTATN
;
A
#
# COMPACT_ATOMS: atom_id res chain seq x y z
N MET A 1 -7.26 47.64 25.99
CA MET A 1 -7.96 46.36 25.69
C MET A 1 -8.21 46.30 24.18
N ALA A 2 -7.46 45.49 23.43
CA ALA A 2 -7.62 45.38 21.98
C ALA A 2 -8.62 44.26 21.66
N THR A 3 -9.72 44.60 20.97
CA THR A 3 -10.77 43.65 20.59
C THR A 3 -10.29 42.79 19.42
N ARG A 4 -10.29 41.47 19.63
CA ARG A 4 -9.87 40.46 18.66
C ARG A 4 -10.93 40.37 17.55
N SER A 5 -10.72 41.10 16.45
CA SER A 5 -11.60 41.11 15.27
C SER A 5 -11.77 39.68 14.71
N HIS A 6 -12.90 39.05 15.00
CA HIS A 6 -13.33 37.82 14.33
C HIS A 6 -13.84 38.20 12.95
N LYS A 7 -12.97 38.09 11.94
CA LYS A 7 -13.38 38.18 10.53
C LYS A 7 -14.49 37.15 10.29
N PRO A 8 -15.67 37.55 9.76
CA PRO A 8 -16.73 36.61 9.47
C PRO A 8 -16.21 35.63 8.40
N ARG A 9 -16.33 34.31 8.67
CA ARG A 9 -16.08 33.29 7.64
C ARG A 9 -17.06 33.56 6.51
N ARG A 10 -16.58 34.09 5.38
CA ARG A 10 -17.37 34.19 4.14
C ARG A 10 -18.01 32.83 3.87
N LEU A 11 -19.34 32.75 3.96
CA LEU A 11 -20.07 31.56 3.53
C LEU A 11 -19.79 31.39 2.04
N LYS A 12 -19.09 30.31 1.70
CA LYS A 12 -18.75 29.99 0.31
C LYS A 12 -20.04 29.77 -0.47
N CYS A 13 -20.14 30.34 -1.67
CA CYS A 13 -21.26 30.05 -2.56
C CYS A 13 -21.31 28.53 -2.85
N ALA A 14 -22.51 27.97 -3.07
CA ALA A 14 -22.69 26.54 -3.29
C ALA A 14 -21.78 25.99 -4.42
N SER A 15 -21.55 26.79 -5.46
CA SER A 15 -20.63 26.48 -6.56
C SER A 15 -19.18 26.29 -6.10
N GLN A 16 -18.68 27.16 -5.22
CA GLN A 16 -17.32 27.07 -4.67
C GLN A 16 -17.15 25.86 -3.75
N VAL A 17 -18.20 25.49 -3.00
CA VAL A 17 -18.21 24.28 -2.17
C VAL A 17 -18.19 23.03 -3.06
N ALA A 18 -18.98 23.00 -4.14
CA ALA A 18 -19.01 21.91 -5.10
C ALA A 18 -17.64 21.71 -5.78
N GLN A 19 -17.00 22.78 -6.24
CA GLN A 19 -15.66 22.74 -6.83
C GLN A 19 -14.60 22.19 -5.85
N GLN A 20 -14.65 22.60 -4.58
CA GLN A 20 -13.73 22.09 -3.55
C GLN A 20 -13.94 20.60 -3.29
N ARG A 21 -15.18 20.13 -3.24
CA ARG A 21 -15.51 18.70 -3.12
C ARG A 21 -14.99 17.91 -4.32
N GLN A 22 -15.21 18.42 -5.53
CA GLN A 22 -14.70 17.77 -6.75
C GLN A 22 -13.18 17.66 -6.75
N ALA A 23 -12.48 18.75 -6.38
CA ALA A 23 -11.02 18.74 -6.26
C ALA A 23 -10.54 17.75 -5.18
N ALA A 24 -11.24 17.66 -4.05
CA ALA A 24 -10.93 16.67 -3.00
C ALA A 24 -11.11 15.23 -3.49
N ASN A 25 -12.22 14.93 -4.16
CA ASN A 25 -12.50 13.61 -4.72
C ASN A 25 -11.45 13.20 -5.77
N LEU A 26 -11.00 14.14 -6.61
CA LEU A 26 -9.95 13.88 -7.59
C LEU A 26 -8.61 13.54 -6.89
N ARG A 27 -8.25 14.27 -5.84
CA ARG A 27 -7.03 13.96 -5.06
C ARG A 27 -7.09 12.58 -4.44
N GLU A 28 -8.22 12.22 -3.84
CA GLU A 28 -8.38 10.89 -3.23
C GLU A 28 -8.35 9.77 -4.27
N ARG A 29 -8.95 9.99 -5.44
CA ARG A 29 -8.87 9.04 -6.57
C ARG A 29 -7.42 8.79 -6.98
N ARG A 30 -6.62 9.85 -7.12
CA ARG A 30 -5.18 9.73 -7.45
C ARG A 30 -4.40 9.00 -6.36
N ARG A 31 -4.69 9.28 -5.09
CA ARG A 31 -4.11 8.55 -3.96
C ARG A 31 -4.44 7.07 -4.02
N MET A 32 -5.71 6.72 -4.26
CA MET A 32 -6.15 5.32 -4.43
C MET A 32 -5.52 4.63 -5.63
N GLN A 33 -5.35 5.34 -6.75
CA GLN A 33 -4.67 4.80 -7.93
C GLN A 33 -3.23 4.41 -7.59
N SER A 34 -2.46 5.31 -6.96
CA SER A 34 -1.08 5.02 -6.54
C SER A 34 -1.00 3.82 -5.59
N ILE A 35 -1.93 3.69 -4.65
CA ILE A 35 -1.99 2.51 -3.76
C ILE A 35 -2.28 1.24 -4.55
N ASN A 36 -3.23 1.28 -5.49
CA ASN A 36 -3.57 0.11 -6.29
C ASN A 36 -2.41 -0.31 -7.20
N GLU A 37 -1.66 0.63 -7.77
CA GLU A 37 -0.44 0.36 -8.55
C GLU A 37 0.64 -0.32 -7.67
N ALA A 38 0.87 0.17 -6.45
CA ALA A 38 1.77 -0.50 -5.50
C ALA A 38 1.31 -1.92 -5.15
N PHE A 39 -0.01 -2.14 -5.05
CA PHE A 39 -0.59 -3.46 -4.83
C PHE A 39 -0.40 -4.41 -6.02
N GLU A 40 -0.41 -3.91 -7.26
CA GLU A 40 -0.04 -4.72 -8.43
C GLU A 40 1.46 -5.04 -8.44
N GLY A 41 2.31 -4.07 -8.12
CA GLY A 41 3.73 -4.28 -7.95
C GLY A 41 4.04 -5.33 -6.88
N LEU A 42 3.30 -5.35 -5.76
CA LEU A 42 3.45 -6.40 -4.76
C LEU A 42 3.04 -7.77 -5.32
N ARG A 43 1.92 -7.86 -6.03
CA ARG A 43 1.44 -9.12 -6.63
C ARG A 43 2.44 -9.72 -7.60
N SER A 44 3.17 -8.92 -8.38
CA SER A 44 4.14 -9.44 -9.35
C SER A 44 5.34 -10.15 -8.70
N HIS A 45 5.57 -9.94 -7.40
CA HIS A 45 6.63 -10.61 -6.64
C HIS A 45 6.12 -11.82 -5.85
N ILE A 46 4.79 -12.03 -5.82
CA ILE A 46 4.21 -13.16 -5.12
C ILE A 46 4.18 -14.35 -6.07
N PRO A 47 4.72 -15.52 -5.68
CA PRO A 47 4.66 -16.71 -6.51
C PRO A 47 3.20 -17.21 -6.63
N THR A 48 2.65 -17.17 -7.83
CA THR A 48 1.30 -17.66 -8.18
C THR A 48 1.35 -18.48 -9.46
N LEU A 49 0.32 -19.28 -9.72
CA LEU A 49 0.23 -20.01 -10.99
C LEU A 49 -0.06 -19.04 -12.17
N PRO A 50 0.43 -19.30 -13.39
CA PRO A 50 0.29 -18.40 -14.53
C PRO A 50 -1.16 -18.04 -14.93
N TYR A 51 -2.14 -18.87 -14.52
CA TYR A 51 -3.56 -18.70 -14.83
C TYR A 51 -4.42 -18.46 -13.60
N GLU A 52 -3.79 -18.17 -12.46
CA GLU A 52 -4.52 -17.93 -11.22
C GLU A 52 -5.27 -16.60 -11.25
N LYS A 53 -6.43 -16.58 -10.61
CA LYS A 53 -7.22 -15.34 -10.48
C LYS A 53 -6.41 -14.30 -9.71
N ARG A 54 -6.56 -13.03 -10.10
CA ARG A 54 -5.94 -11.90 -9.39
C ARG A 54 -6.29 -11.93 -7.90
N LEU A 55 -5.27 -11.96 -7.05
CA LEU A 55 -5.42 -12.03 -5.61
C LEU A 55 -6.18 -10.82 -5.04
N SER A 56 -7.02 -11.06 -4.03
CA SER A 56 -7.63 -9.99 -3.24
C SER A 56 -6.55 -9.19 -2.48
N LYS A 57 -6.88 -7.98 -2.00
CA LYS A 57 -5.91 -7.17 -1.22
C LYS A 57 -5.46 -7.89 0.05
N VAL A 58 -6.38 -8.57 0.73
CA VAL A 58 -6.08 -9.32 1.96
C VAL A 58 -5.19 -10.51 1.65
N ASP A 59 -5.51 -11.27 0.60
CA ASP A 59 -4.73 -12.46 0.25
C ASP A 59 -3.34 -12.08 -0.26
N THR A 60 -3.23 -10.97 -1.00
CA THR A 60 -1.94 -10.39 -1.42
C THR A 60 -1.06 -10.11 -0.20
N LEU A 61 -1.59 -9.47 0.84
CA LEU A 61 -0.83 -9.17 2.06
C LEU A 61 -0.45 -10.44 2.83
N LYS A 62 -1.39 -11.37 3.01
CA LYS A 62 -1.12 -12.64 3.69
C LYS A 62 -0.03 -13.44 2.99
N LEU A 63 -0.15 -13.61 1.68
CA LEU A 63 0.79 -14.41 0.91
C LEU A 63 2.16 -13.73 0.80
N ALA A 64 2.22 -12.40 0.74
CA ALA A 64 3.49 -11.67 0.82
C ALA A 64 4.22 -11.91 2.16
N ILE A 65 3.50 -11.86 3.30
CA ILE A 65 4.08 -12.16 4.61
C ILE A 65 4.60 -13.60 4.65
N SER A 66 3.76 -14.57 4.25
CA SER A 66 4.16 -15.97 4.20
C SER A 66 5.38 -16.21 3.31
N TYR A 67 5.46 -15.51 2.17
CA TYR A 67 6.58 -15.66 1.25
C TYR A 67 7.88 -15.08 1.81
N ILE A 68 7.84 -13.93 2.48
CA ILE A 68 9.01 -13.38 3.19
C ILE A 68 9.51 -14.35 4.26
N THR A 69 8.60 -14.92 5.07
CA THR A 69 8.95 -15.92 6.09
C THR A 69 9.60 -17.15 5.45
N PHE A 70 8.99 -17.69 4.40
CA PHE A 70 9.50 -18.85 3.67
C PHE A 70 10.91 -18.61 3.12
N LEU A 71 11.16 -17.48 2.45
CA LEU A 71 12.49 -17.16 1.94
C LEU A 71 13.53 -17.00 3.06
N SER A 72 13.12 -16.43 4.21
CA SER A 72 13.99 -16.27 5.38
C SER A 72 14.39 -17.63 5.97
N GLU A 73 13.45 -18.57 6.06
CA GLU A 73 13.70 -19.95 6.51
C GLU A 73 14.61 -20.71 5.53
N MET A 74 14.34 -20.61 4.22
CA MET A 74 15.18 -21.22 3.19
C MET A 74 16.64 -20.73 3.27
N GLN A 75 16.85 -19.42 3.47
CA GLN A 75 18.19 -18.87 3.63
C GLN A 75 18.89 -19.37 4.91
N ASN A 76 18.14 -19.63 5.97
CA ASN A 76 18.70 -20.20 7.20
C ASN A 76 19.11 -21.66 6.99
N ILE A 77 18.24 -22.46 6.37
CA ILE A 77 18.53 -23.86 6.03
C ILE A 77 19.77 -23.95 5.13
N LYS A 78 19.88 -23.09 4.12
CA LYS A 78 21.04 -23.04 3.23
C LYS A 78 22.33 -22.76 4.00
N ARG A 79 22.34 -21.78 4.90
CA ARG A 79 23.50 -21.47 5.76
C ARG A 79 23.91 -22.65 6.64
N ILE A 80 22.94 -23.35 7.22
CA ILE A 80 23.20 -24.54 8.05
C ILE A 80 23.83 -25.64 7.20
N SER A 81 23.27 -25.92 6.02
CA SER A 81 23.82 -26.89 5.08
C SER A 81 25.26 -26.57 4.69
N GLU A 82 25.56 -25.31 4.35
CA GLU A 82 26.92 -24.86 4.01
C GLU A 82 27.90 -25.05 5.18
N SER A 83 27.46 -24.73 6.41
CA SER A 83 28.28 -24.92 7.62
C SER A 83 28.62 -26.38 7.91
N LEU A 84 27.69 -27.31 7.70
CA LEU A 84 27.90 -28.75 7.90
C LEU A 84 28.88 -29.34 6.88
N THR A 85 28.83 -28.85 5.64
CA THR A 85 29.75 -29.27 4.58
C THR A 85 31.16 -28.74 4.75
N ALA A 86 31.34 -27.62 5.47
CA ALA A 86 32.66 -27.02 5.72
C ALA A 86 33.41 -27.65 6.92
N THR A 87 32.73 -28.48 7.71
CA THR A 87 33.29 -29.12 8.92
C THR A 87 33.74 -30.57 8.75
N ASN A 88 33.57 -31.15 7.56
CA ASN A 88 34.06 -32.48 7.18
C ASN A 88 35.17 -32.38 6.13
#